data_AF-A0A389MPH0-F1
#
_entry.id   AF-A0A389MPH0-F1
#
_cell.length_a   1.000
_cell.length_b   1.000
_cell.length_c   1.000
_cell.angle_alpha   90.00
_cell.angle_beta   90.00
_cell.angle_gamma   90.00
#
_symmetry.space_group_name_H-M   'P 1'
#
loop_
_entity.id
_entity.type
_entity.pdbx_description
1 polymer ?
#
loop_
_entity_poly.entity_id
_entity_poly.type
_entity_poly.pdbx_seq_one_letter_code
_entity_poly.pdbx_strand_id
1 'polypeptide(L)'
;MHIGRITGATRNLGAPQGWDPDKDGTCGGLPIRDEPHSPGVNRMVSSWLPTPEEIALIQAGAPIHLLIVGSAHPPVAVSVGVPPRDEEHPHA
;
A
#
# COMPACT_ATOMS: atom_id res chain seq x y z
N MET A 1 -1.04 8.04 2.72
CA MET A 1 0.23 7.49 3.21
C MET A 1 1.29 7.85 2.19
N HIS A 2 2.52 8.11 2.64
CA HIS A 2 3.66 8.27 1.73
C HIS A 2 4.35 6.93 1.49
N ILE A 3 4.84 6.72 0.28
CA ILE A 3 5.72 5.59 -0.03
C ILE A 3 7.05 5.83 0.70
N GLY A 4 7.38 4.94 1.64
CA GLY A 4 8.64 4.94 2.34
C GLY A 4 9.69 4.15 1.57
N ARG A 5 10.95 4.61 1.62
CA ARG A 5 12.07 3.77 1.18
C ARG A 5 12.38 2.74 2.26
N ILE A 6 12.00 1.49 2.03
CA ILE A 6 12.28 0.39 2.96
C ILE A 6 13.78 0.16 3.12
N THR A 7 14.23 -0.09 4.37
CA THR A 7 15.62 -0.44 4.66
C THR A 7 16.02 -1.71 3.91
N GLY A 8 17.14 -1.68 3.20
CA GLY A 8 17.60 -2.84 2.42
C GLY A 8 16.76 -3.13 1.18
N ALA A 9 16.12 -2.10 0.60
CA ALA A 9 15.40 -2.23 -0.68
C ALA A 9 16.28 -2.90 -1.75
N THR A 10 15.74 -3.94 -2.39
CA THR A 10 16.41 -4.77 -3.41
C THR A 10 16.11 -4.27 -4.82
N ARG A 11 14.91 -3.71 -5.05
CA ARG A 11 14.49 -3.14 -6.34
C ARG A 11 13.39 -2.11 -6.18
N ASN A 12 13.16 -1.34 -7.25
CA ASN A 12 12.10 -0.34 -7.34
C ASN A 12 11.08 -0.80 -8.40
N LEU A 13 9.83 -0.98 -8.00
CA LEU A 13 8.75 -1.28 -8.93
C LEU A 13 8.20 0.04 -9.49
N GLY A 14 8.05 0.13 -10.80
CA GLY A 14 7.48 1.29 -11.47
C GLY A 14 6.11 1.00 -12.07
N ALA A 15 5.60 1.97 -12.82
CA ALA A 15 4.40 1.79 -13.61
C ALA A 15 4.52 0.57 -14.55
N PRO A 16 3.49 -0.29 -14.63
CA PRO A 16 3.50 -1.43 -15.52
C PRO A 16 3.40 -0.98 -16.97
N GLN A 17 3.69 -1.89 -17.90
CA GLN A 17 3.53 -1.63 -19.32
C GLN A 17 2.07 -1.27 -19.64
N GLY A 18 1.88 -0.16 -20.35
CA GLY A 18 0.55 0.33 -20.75
C GLY A 18 -0.17 1.20 -19.72
N TRP A 19 0.46 1.54 -18.60
CA TRP A 19 -0.10 2.50 -17.63
C TRP A 19 -0.26 3.89 -18.25
N ASP A 20 -1.46 4.45 -18.15
CA ASP A 20 -1.81 5.77 -18.68
C ASP A 20 -2.09 6.74 -17.51
N PRO A 21 -1.18 7.69 -17.22
CA PRO A 21 -1.34 8.61 -16.09
C PRO A 21 -2.62 9.45 -16.12
N ASP A 22 -3.18 9.72 -17.30
CA ASP A 22 -4.40 10.53 -17.44
C ASP A 22 -5.65 9.72 -17.10
N LYS A 23 -5.60 8.39 -17.25
CA LYS A 23 -6.74 7.48 -16.98
C LYS A 23 -6.62 6.78 -15.63
N ASP A 24 -5.42 6.30 -15.32
CA ASP A 24 -5.13 5.42 -14.19
C ASP A 24 -4.56 6.18 -12.98
N GLY A 25 -4.17 7.45 -13.19
CA GLY A 25 -3.55 8.32 -12.19
C GLY A 25 -2.03 8.14 -12.11
N THR A 26 -1.39 8.93 -11.24
CA THR A 26 0.07 8.91 -11.06
C THR A 26 0.52 7.61 -10.41
N CYS A 27 1.29 6.79 -11.13
CA CYS A 27 1.98 5.63 -10.55
C CYS A 27 3.38 6.02 -10.07
N GLY A 28 3.54 6.08 -8.74
CA GLY A 28 4.84 6.30 -8.11
C GLY A 28 5.74 5.06 -8.16
N GLY A 29 7.05 5.28 -7.99
CA GLY A 29 7.99 4.17 -7.75
C GLY A 29 7.80 3.58 -6.35
N LEU A 30 7.78 2.26 -6.25
CA LEU A 30 7.66 1.52 -5.00
C LEU A 30 8.97 0.77 -4.70
N PRO A 31 9.81 1.29 -3.79
CA PRO A 31 10.97 0.56 -3.30
C PRO A 31 10.50 -0.65 -2.49
N ILE A 32 10.94 -1.84 -2.88
CA ILE A 32 10.62 -3.08 -2.18
C ILE A 32 11.90 -3.81 -1.76
N ARG A 33 11.78 -4.60 -0.71
CA ARG A 33 12.77 -5.61 -0.32
C ARG A 33 12.17 -6.99 -0.60
N ASP A 34 12.85 -7.76 -1.44
CA ASP A 34 12.53 -9.17 -1.66
C ASP A 34 13.06 -9.98 -0.47
N GLU A 35 12.19 -10.80 0.14
CA GLU A 35 12.54 -11.68 1.25
C GLU A 35 12.22 -13.14 0.87
N PRO A 36 13.16 -14.08 1.03
CA PRO A 36 12.89 -15.49 0.71
C PRO A 36 11.68 -16.03 1.47
N HIS A 37 10.79 -16.73 0.77
CA HIS A 37 9.61 -17.35 1.39
C HIS A 37 9.56 -18.87 1.20
N SER A 38 9.69 -19.33 -0.04
CA SER A 38 9.77 -20.75 -0.41
C SER A 38 10.69 -20.91 -1.63
N PRO A 39 11.12 -22.13 -2.00
CA PRO A 39 12.02 -22.31 -3.14
C PRO A 39 11.48 -21.65 -4.41
N GLY A 40 12.22 -20.66 -4.93
CA GLY A 40 11.84 -19.89 -6.12
C GLY A 40 10.79 -18.80 -5.91
N VAL A 41 10.33 -18.54 -4.67
CA VAL A 41 9.33 -17.50 -4.36
C VAL A 41 9.82 -16.56 -3.26
N ASN A 42 9.76 -15.26 -3.55
CA ASN A 42 10.05 -14.20 -2.59
C ASN A 42 8.76 -13.47 -2.18
N ARG A 43 8.70 -13.02 -0.93
CA ARG A 43 7.80 -11.97 -0.45
C ARG A 43 8.35 -10.62 -0.89
N MET A 44 7.49 -9.72 -1.31
CA MET A 44 7.86 -8.33 -1.62
C MET A 44 7.37 -7.43 -0.50
N VAL A 45 8.29 -6.81 0.24
CA VAL A 45 7.97 -5.97 1.38
C VAL A 45 8.16 -4.50 1.01
N SER A 46 7.15 -3.68 1.27
CA SER A 46 7.19 -2.22 1.09
C SER A 46 6.93 -1.50 2.41
N SER A 47 7.38 -0.25 2.52
CA SER A 47 7.11 0.60 3.68
C SER A 47 6.16 1.73 3.30
N TRP A 48 5.18 1.98 4.17
CA TRP A 48 4.20 3.06 4.02
C TRP A 48 4.25 3.90 5.28
N LEU A 49 4.41 5.21 5.10
CA LEU A 49 4.57 6.16 6.19
C LEU A 49 3.27 6.99 6.29
N PRO A 50 2.45 6.76 7.32
CA PRO A 50 1.26 7.59 7.52
C PRO A 50 1.67 9.01 7.90
N THR A 51 0.86 9.97 7.45
CA THR A 51 0.92 11.35 7.94
C THR A 51 0.35 11.46 9.36
N PRO A 52 0.65 12.52 10.14
CA PRO A 52 0.06 12.73 11.46
C PRO A 52 -1.47 12.67 11.47
N GLU A 53 -2.11 13.21 10.45
CA GLU A 53 -3.57 13.20 10.27
C GLU A 53 -4.09 11.78 10.03
N GLU A 54 -3.39 11.00 9.21
CA GLU A 54 -3.72 9.59 8.98
C GLU A 54 -3.50 8.72 10.22
N ILE A 55 -2.47 9.02 11.03
CA ILE A 55 -2.26 8.37 12.32
C ILE A 55 -3.46 8.62 13.23
N ALA A 56 -3.95 9.86 13.30
CA ALA A 56 -5.13 10.18 14.11
C ALA A 56 -6.38 9.42 13.66
N LEU A 57 -6.58 9.26 12.35
CA LEU A 57 -7.68 8.45 11.80
C LEU A 57 -7.52 6.97 12.15
N ILE A 58 -6.31 6.41 12.03
CA ILE A 58 -6.03 5.02 12.42
C ILE A 58 -6.30 4.84 13.92
N GLN A 59 -5.87 5.77 14.76
CA GLN A 59 -6.14 5.76 16.21
C GLN A 59 -7.64 5.83 16.53
N ALA A 60 -8.42 6.53 15.69
CA ALA A 60 -9.87 6.56 15.77
C ALA A 60 -10.56 5.30 15.20
N GLY A 61 -9.79 4.29 14.77
CA GLY A 61 -10.33 3.02 14.27
C GLY A 61 -10.55 2.98 12.75
N ALA A 62 -10.03 3.95 11.99
CA ALA A 62 -10.12 3.91 10.53
C ALA A 62 -9.40 2.67 9.97
N PRO A 63 -9.99 1.99 8.96
CA PRO A 63 -9.35 0.86 8.32
C PRO A 63 -8.16 1.32 7.46
N ILE A 64 -7.19 0.43 7.28
CA ILE A 64 -6.12 0.59 6.29
C ILE A 64 -6.53 -0.21 5.06
N HIS A 65 -6.61 0.43 3.91
CA HIS A 65 -6.90 -0.21 2.63
C HIS A 65 -5.60 -0.53 1.91
N LEU A 66 -5.44 -1.80 1.50
CA LEU A 66 -4.49 -2.21 0.48
C LEU A 66 -5.24 -2.32 -0.84
N LEU A 67 -4.86 -1.49 -1.81
CA LEU A 67 -5.40 -1.50 -3.16
C LEU A 67 -4.45 -2.26 -4.06
N ILE A 68 -5.01 -3.11 -4.91
CA ILE A 68 -4.27 -3.91 -5.89
C ILE A 68 -4.96 -3.73 -7.23
N VAL A 69 -4.25 -3.20 -8.22
CA VAL A 69 -4.82 -2.86 -9.54
C VAL A 69 -4.32 -3.86 -10.57
N GLY A 70 -5.18 -4.71 -11.11
CA GLY A 70 -4.84 -5.50 -12.29
C GLY A 70 -5.43 -6.91 -12.31
N SER A 71 -5.23 -7.58 -13.44
CA SER A 71 -5.51 -9.00 -13.67
C SER A 71 -4.24 -9.88 -13.72
N ALA A 72 -3.05 -9.27 -13.69
CA ALA A 72 -1.71 -9.88 -13.60
C ALA A 72 -0.78 -8.98 -12.74
N HIS A 73 0.48 -9.40 -12.46
CA HIS A 73 1.41 -8.82 -11.45
C HIS A 73 1.18 -7.30 -11.18
N PRO A 74 0.35 -6.97 -10.17
CA PRO A 74 -0.38 -5.72 -10.16
C PRO A 74 0.32 -4.58 -9.40
N PRO A 75 0.16 -3.32 -9.85
CA PRO A 75 0.35 -2.13 -9.02
C PRO A 75 -0.40 -2.20 -7.69
N VAL A 76 0.17 -1.57 -6.66
CA VAL A 76 -0.43 -1.52 -5.33
C VAL A 76 -0.40 -0.12 -4.73
N ALA A 77 -1.35 0.18 -3.86
CA ALA A 77 -1.38 1.39 -3.05
C ALA A 77 -1.90 1.10 -1.64
N VAL A 78 -1.52 1.93 -0.66
CA VAL A 78 -2.06 1.88 0.71
C VAL A 78 -2.66 3.23 1.08
N SER A 79 -3.88 3.22 1.59
CA SER A 79 -4.58 4.41 2.07
C SER A 79 -5.27 4.18 3.41
N VAL A 80 -5.60 5.25 4.13
CA VAL A 80 -6.43 5.19 5.33
C VAL A 80 -7.87 5.53 4.97
N GLY A 81 -8.82 4.75 5.48
CA GLY A 81 -10.25 4.95 5.29
C GLY A 81 -10.83 5.97 6.27
N VAL A 82 -12.15 5.90 6.45
CA VAL A 82 -12.88 6.72 7.42
C VAL A 82 -13.16 5.85 8.66
N PRO A 83 -13.01 6.39 9.89
CA PRO A 83 -13.40 5.70 11.11
C PRO A 83 -14.86 5.21 11.04
N PRO A 84 -15.17 4.04 11.61
CA PRO A 84 -16.54 3.60 11.81
C PRO A 84 -17.33 4.66 12.58
N ARG A 85 -18.61 4.84 12.24
CA ARG A 85 -19.52 5.66 13.07
C ARG A 85 -19.96 4.82 14.27
N ASP A 86 -20.27 5.46 15.41
CA ASP A 86 -20.59 4.78 16.69
C ASP A 86 -21.70 3.72 16.60
N GLU A 87 -22.53 3.73 15.55
CA GLU A 87 -23.59 2.75 15.31
C GLU A 87 -23.12 1.45 14.62
N GLU A 88 -21.88 1.40 14.12
CA GLU A 88 -21.30 0.25 13.38
C GLU A 88 -20.28 -0.55 14.21
N HIS A 89 -20.29 -0.41 15.54
CA HIS A 89 -19.54 -1.30 16.45
C HIS A 89 -20.46 -2.44 16.93
N PRO A 90 -20.57 -3.58 16.21
CA PRO A 90 -21.10 -4.79 16.82
C PRO A 90 -20.03 -5.33 17.77
N HIS A 91 -20.07 -4.86 19.02
CA HIS A 91 -19.45 -5.46 20.21
C HIS A 91 -17.97 -5.87 20.09
N ALA A 92 -17.08 -4.99 20.58
CA ALA A 92 -15.81 -5.42 21.17
C ALA A 92 -16.03 -5.99 22.58
#